data_AF-A0A0B0EJR9-F1
#
_entry.id   AF-A0A0B0EJR9-F1
#
_cell.length_a   1.000
_cell.length_b   1.000
_cell.length_c   1.000
_cell.angle_alpha   90.00
_cell.angle_beta   90.00
_cell.angle_gamma   90.00
#
_symmetry.space_group_name_H-M   'P 1'
#
loop_
_entity.id
_entity.type
_entity.pdbx_description
1 polymer ?
#
loop_
_entity_poly.entity_id
_entity_poly.type
_entity_poly.pdbx_seq_one_letter_code
_entity_poly.pdbx_strand_id
1 'polypeptide(L)'
;MDDLDKQKKRIIKILGEKESDTEKNLNSTNKYYNYLKVNINYPCKLTGIEDFPWEERFLLGYGDKDEYEELKKRKSVLCRFV
;
A
#
# COMPACT_ATOMS: atom_id res chain seq x y z
N MET A 1 9.59 1.87 -18.70
CA MET A 1 8.35 2.35 -19.35
C MET A 1 7.31 1.24 -19.44
N ASP A 2 7.70 0.00 -19.77
CA ASP A 2 6.79 -1.17 -19.92
C ASP A 2 5.94 -1.61 -18.71
N ASP A 3 6.36 -1.29 -17.48
CA ASP A 3 5.68 -1.85 -16.30
C ASP A 3 4.30 -1.22 -16.06
N LEU A 4 4.17 0.08 -16.32
CA LEU A 4 2.91 0.81 -16.14
C LEU A 4 1.81 0.29 -17.08
N ASP A 5 2.16 -0.05 -18.31
CA ASP A 5 1.22 -0.57 -19.30
C ASP A 5 0.73 -1.98 -18.96
N LYS A 6 1.60 -2.81 -18.39
CA LYS A 6 1.20 -4.13 -17.87
C LYS A 6 0.22 -3.99 -16.72
N GLN A 7 0.48 -3.05 -15.81
CA GLN A 7 -0.41 -2.79 -14.68
C GLN A 7 -1.78 -2.27 -15.14
N LYS A 8 -1.82 -1.33 -16.09
CA LYS A 8 -3.07 -0.83 -16.68
C LYS A 8 -3.89 -1.94 -17.32
N LYS A 9 -3.28 -2.80 -18.15
CA LYS A 9 -3.96 -3.94 -18.78
C LYS A 9 -4.57 -4.89 -17.75
N ARG A 10 -3.87 -5.14 -16.65
CA ARG A 10 -4.38 -5.97 -15.54
C ARG A 10 -5.60 -5.32 -14.88
N ILE A 11 -5.55 -4.02 -14.61
CA ILE A 11 -6.64 -3.29 -13.95
C ILE A 11 -7.88 -3.23 -14.84
N ILE A 12 -7.73 -2.96 -16.14
CA ILE A 12 -8.83 -2.98 -17.12
C ILE A 12 -9.51 -4.37 -17.10
N LYS A 13 -8.72 -5.45 -17.13
CA LYS A 13 -9.25 -6.82 -17.06
C LYS A 13 -10.08 -7.10 -15.80
N ILE A 14 -9.80 -6.41 -14.69
CA ILE A 14 -10.54 -6.57 -13.42
C ILE A 14 -11.82 -5.72 -13.40
N LEU A 15 -11.78 -4.50 -13.93
CA LEU A 15 -12.88 -3.53 -13.83
C LEU A 15 -13.95 -3.70 -14.92
N GLY A 16 -13.53 -4.15 -16.09
CA GLY A 16 -14.35 -4.31 -17.29
C GLY A 16 -13.45 -4.05 -18.50
N GLU A 17 -13.51 -4.91 -19.51
CA GLU A 17 -12.59 -5.00 -20.66
C GLU A 17 -12.42 -3.70 -21.49
N LYS A 18 -13.12 -2.62 -21.11
CA LYS A 18 -13.07 -1.30 -21.72
C LYS A 18 -12.37 -0.30 -20.80
N GLU A 19 -11.57 0.58 -21.39
CA GLU A 19 -10.93 1.68 -20.67
C GLU A 19 -11.94 2.63 -19.99
N SER A 20 -13.15 2.78 -20.57
CA SER A 20 -14.24 3.57 -19.96
C SER A 20 -14.70 3.05 -18.60
N ASP A 21 -14.51 1.75 -18.32
CA ASP A 21 -14.92 1.14 -17.06
C ASP A 21 -13.90 1.39 -15.93
N THR A 22 -12.74 1.97 -16.27
CA THR A 22 -11.70 2.37 -15.31
C THR A 22 -11.95 3.73 -14.67
N GLU A 23 -12.98 4.46 -15.11
CA GLU A 23 -13.38 5.69 -14.46
C GLU A 23 -13.77 5.45 -12.99
N LYS A 24 -13.38 6.38 -12.12
CA LYS A 24 -13.68 6.30 -10.70
C LYS A 24 -15.17 6.56 -10.49
N ASN A 25 -15.93 5.50 -10.30
CA ASN A 25 -17.33 5.54 -9.95
C ASN A 25 -17.61 4.51 -8.83
N LEU A 26 -18.82 4.57 -8.27
CA LEU A 26 -19.18 3.71 -7.14
C LEU A 26 -19.20 2.22 -7.54
N ASN A 27 -19.53 1.94 -8.80
CA ASN A 27 -19.57 0.59 -9.36
C ASN A 27 -18.17 0.00 -9.57
N SER A 28 -17.24 0.75 -10.16
CA SER A 28 -15.85 0.35 -10.40
C SER A 28 -15.11 0.18 -9.08
N THR A 29 -15.38 1.05 -8.10
CA THR A 29 -14.86 0.93 -6.73
C THR A 29 -15.32 -0.38 -6.08
N ASN A 30 -16.61 -0.69 -6.14
CA ASN A 30 -17.16 -1.93 -5.57
C ASN A 30 -16.62 -3.19 -6.27
N LYS A 31 -16.51 -3.17 -7.61
CA LYS A 31 -15.91 -4.29 -8.36
C LYS A 31 -14.47 -4.55 -7.91
N TYR A 32 -13.66 -3.50 -7.83
CA TYR A 32 -12.27 -3.63 -7.42
C TYR A 32 -12.14 -4.08 -5.96
N TYR A 33 -12.97 -3.55 -5.06
CA TYR A 33 -13.02 -3.97 -3.67
C TYR A 33 -13.34 -5.47 -3.54
N ASN A 34 -14.37 -5.94 -4.25
CA ASN A 34 -14.73 -7.36 -4.25
C ASN A 34 -13.61 -8.23 -4.82
N TYR A 35 -12.93 -7.77 -5.87
CA TYR A 35 -11.76 -8.46 -6.41
C TYR A 35 -10.64 -8.58 -5.36
N LEU A 36 -10.29 -7.49 -4.67
CA LEU A 36 -9.27 -7.50 -3.63
C LEU A 36 -9.63 -8.46 -2.49
N LYS A 37 -10.89 -8.45 -2.04
CA LYS A 37 -11.36 -9.32 -0.95
C LYS A 37 -11.21 -10.81 -1.26
N VAL A 38 -11.37 -11.21 -2.53
CA VAL A 38 -11.24 -12.62 -2.96
C VAL A 38 -9.78 -12.99 -3.23
N ASN A 39 -8.97 -12.07 -3.74
CA ASN A 39 -7.62 -12.37 -4.22
C ASN A 39 -6.51 -12.07 -3.18
N ILE A 40 -6.83 -11.39 -2.08
CA ILE A 40 -5.89 -11.24 -0.96
C ILE A 40 -5.88 -12.54 -0.15
N ASN A 41 -4.75 -13.22 -0.16
CA ASN A 41 -4.52 -14.40 0.67
C ASN A 41 -4.26 -13.96 2.12
N TYR A 42 -5.09 -14.45 3.04
CA TYR A 42 -4.91 -14.25 4.48
C TYR A 42 -4.22 -15.46 5.12
N PRO A 43 -3.36 -15.26 6.12
CA PRO A 43 -2.93 -13.97 6.70
C PRO A 43 -1.90 -13.25 5.80
N CYS A 44 -2.11 -11.95 5.55
CA CYS A 44 -1.15 -11.14 4.81
C CYS A 44 -0.27 -10.35 5.77
N LYS A 45 1.05 -10.38 5.55
CA LYS A 45 2.01 -9.56 6.30
C LYS A 45 1.99 -8.15 5.71
N LEU A 46 1.35 -7.21 6.40
CA LEU A 46 1.40 -5.81 6.04
C LEU A 46 2.74 -5.22 6.46
N THR A 47 3.60 -4.94 5.49
CA THR A 47 4.71 -4.01 5.69
C THR A 47 4.16 -2.61 5.40
N GLY A 48 4.01 -1.78 6.44
CA GLY A 48 3.67 -0.37 6.24
C GLY A 48 4.61 0.24 5.21
N ILE A 49 4.04 0.84 4.16
CA ILE A 49 4.80 1.43 3.06
C ILE A 49 5.13 2.90 3.31
N GLU A 50 4.45 3.53 4.26
CA GLU A 50 4.71 4.91 4.64
C GLU A 50 5.74 4.95 5.77
N ASP A 51 6.80 5.72 5.54
CA ASP A 51 7.71 6.17 6.59
C ASP A 51 6.86 6.91 7.63
N PHE A 52 7.02 6.55 8.90
CA PHE A 52 6.26 7.25 9.92
C PHE A 52 6.74 8.71 9.98
N PRO A 53 5.87 9.70 10.28
CA PRO A 53 6.27 11.10 10.41
C PRO A 53 7.43 11.35 11.39
N TRP A 54 7.68 10.44 12.34
CA TRP A 54 8.83 10.53 13.25
C TRP A 54 10.14 10.03 12.64
N GLU A 55 10.11 9.21 11.58
CA GLU A 55 11.28 8.69 10.88
C GLU A 55 11.92 9.74 9.97
N GLU A 56 11.16 10.73 9.51
CA GLU A 56 11.62 11.80 8.61
C GLU A 56 12.88 12.51 9.14
N ARG A 57 12.95 12.79 10.44
CA ARG A 57 14.13 13.40 11.08
C ARG A 57 15.40 12.56 10.90
N PHE A 58 15.27 11.24 10.98
CA PHE A 58 16.38 10.30 10.88
C PHE A 58 16.76 10.05 9.42
N LEU A 59 15.77 10.00 8.52
CA LEU A 59 15.98 9.89 7.07
C LEU A 59 16.68 11.11 6.48
N LEU A 60 16.40 12.30 7.01
CA LEU A 60 17.06 13.56 6.60
C LEU A 60 18.42 13.80 7.28
N GLY A 61 18.90 12.87 8.11
CA GLY A 61 20.23 12.92 8.73
C GLY A 61 20.36 13.84 9.95
N TYR A 62 19.26 14.30 10.53
CA TYR A 62 19.25 15.16 11.72
C TYR A 62 19.19 14.39 13.05
N GLY A 63 18.93 13.08 13.01
CA GLY A 63 18.77 12.24 14.19
C GLY A 63 19.93 11.25 14.39
N ASP A 64 20.10 10.79 15.62
CA ASP A 64 21.07 9.76 15.96
C ASP A 64 20.58 8.35 15.58
N LYS A 65 21.49 7.46 15.17
CA LYS A 65 21.14 6.11 14.71
C LYS A 65 20.68 5.20 15.86
N ASP A 66 21.23 5.37 17.06
CA ASP A 66 20.84 4.58 18.22
C ASP A 66 19.45 5.00 18.70
N GLU A 67 19.16 6.31 18.68
CA GLU A 67 17.81 6.85 18.95
C GLU A 67 16.78 6.34 17.92
N TYR A 68 17.14 6.26 16.64
CA TYR A 68 16.29 5.70 15.60
C TYR A 68 15.90 4.24 15.90
N GLU A 69 16.86 3.38 16.25
CA GLU A 69 16.62 1.97 16.54
C GLU A 69 15.79 1.75 17.83
N GLU A 70 15.95 2.60 18.84
CA GLU A 70 15.09 2.59 20.03
C GLU A 70 13.66 3.04 19.71
N LEU A 71 13.52 4.13 18.94
CA LEU A 71 12.22 4.64 18.52
C LEU A 71 11.49 3.66 17.62
N LYS A 72 12.22 2.95 16.74
CA LYS A 72 11.66 1.88 15.93
C LYS A 72 11.07 0.79 16.80
N LYS A 73 11.77 0.32 17.84
CA LYS A 73 11.22 -0.68 18.79
C LYS A 73 9.98 -0.17 19.54
N ARG A 74 9.95 1.12 19.90
CA ARG A 74 8.89 1.73 20.71
C ARG A 74 7.65 2.15 19.89
N LYS A 75 7.86 2.64 18.67
CA LYS A 75 6.83 3.26 17.79
C LYS A 75 6.44 2.39 16.59
N SER A 76 7.19 1.34 16.25
CA SER A 76 6.78 0.34 15.23
C SER A 76 5.50 -0.42 15.60
N VAL A 77 4.91 -0.16 16.77
CA VAL A 77 3.77 -0.90 17.32
C VAL A 77 2.41 -0.34 16.85
N LEU A 78 2.34 0.79 16.13
CA LEU A 78 1.02 1.33 15.73
C LEU A 78 0.33 0.62 14.55
N CYS A 79 0.91 -0.46 14.02
CA CYS A 79 0.21 -1.49 13.24
C CYS A 79 0.60 -2.89 13.74
N ARG A 80 0.46 -3.15 15.04
CA ARG A 80 0.57 -4.50 15.60
C ARG A 80 -0.82 -5.01 16.01
N PHE A 81 -1.57 -5.54 15.04
CA PHE A 81 -2.58 -6.55 15.37
C PHE A 81 -1.85 -7.91 15.38
N VAL A 82 -1.47 -8.33 16.58
CA VAL A 82 -1.31 -9.75 16.94
C VAL A 82 -2.70 -10.26 17.29
#